data_AF-A0A7L9SP60-F1
#
_entry.id   AF-A0A7L9SP60-F1
#
_cell.length_a   1.000
_cell.length_b   1.000
_cell.length_c   1.000
_cell.angle_alpha   90.00
_cell.angle_beta   90.00
_cell.angle_gamma   90.00
#
_symmetry.space_group_name_H-M   'P 1'
#
loop_
_entity.id
_entity.type
_entity.pdbx_description
1 polymer ?
#
loop_
_entity_poly.entity_id
_entity_poly.type
_entity_poly.pdbx_seq_one_letter_code
_entity_poly.pdbx_strand_id
1 'polypeptide(L)'
;MELTIDHVVPQALGGLDEAENLVACCMECNSGKSSINPDEPLVSDVSESALKFRDLLRMTRSWVEADIENEGDYVSMVLDMWQSITAVDDTHCFVLPDNWKSTARYWFKIDVPESYIEYAFQIAREKSDNGRLPRYKVFRYAAGVVGNRMDEAMRLAQERM
;
A
#
# COMPACT_ATOMS: atom_id res chain seq x y z
N MET A 1 33.00 -33.40 -8.29
CA MET A 1 31.94 -32.54 -8.85
C MET A 1 31.74 -31.42 -7.86
N GLU A 2 32.11 -30.19 -8.21
CA GLU A 2 31.96 -29.01 -7.34
C GLU A 2 30.57 -28.41 -7.56
N LEU A 3 29.85 -28.15 -6.48
CA LEU A 3 28.53 -27.51 -6.50
C LEU A 3 28.70 -26.00 -6.38
N THR A 4 27.97 -25.27 -7.21
CA THR A 4 27.92 -23.81 -7.23
C THR A 4 26.48 -23.35 -7.09
N ILE A 5 26.32 -22.08 -6.72
CA ILE A 5 25.00 -21.43 -6.69
C ILE A 5 24.87 -20.61 -7.98
N ASP A 6 23.72 -20.72 -8.64
CA ASP A 6 23.37 -20.01 -9.87
C ASP A 6 22.06 -19.25 -9.67
N HIS A 7 21.95 -18.08 -10.30
CA HIS A 7 20.75 -17.25 -10.21
C HIS A 7 19.75 -17.65 -11.29
N VAL A 8 18.50 -17.88 -10.88
CA VAL A 8 17.40 -18.17 -11.81
C VAL A 8 17.13 -16.95 -12.69
N VAL A 9 17.06 -15.77 -12.08
CA VAL A 9 17.07 -14.46 -12.76
C VAL A 9 18.48 -13.88 -12.64
N PRO A 10 19.19 -13.60 -13.76
CA PRO A 10 20.53 -13.04 -13.71
C PRO A 10 20.58 -11.73 -12.93
N GLN A 11 21.61 -11.55 -12.09
CA GLN A 11 21.83 -10.30 -11.35
C GLN A 11 21.91 -9.08 -12.30
N ALA A 12 22.49 -9.24 -13.50
CA ALA A 12 22.55 -8.18 -14.51
C ALA A 12 21.16 -7.68 -14.97
N LEU A 13 20.11 -8.47 -14.76
CA LEU A 13 18.72 -8.12 -15.05
C LEU A 13 17.91 -7.76 -13.80
N GLY A 14 18.57 -7.57 -12.65
CA GLY A 14 17.94 -7.21 -11.38
C GLY A 14 17.52 -8.39 -10.51
N GLY A 15 18.00 -9.61 -10.80
CA GLY A 15 17.82 -10.75 -9.91
C GLY A 15 18.49 -10.52 -8.55
N LEU A 16 17.76 -10.82 -7.47
CA LEU A 16 18.20 -10.63 -6.09
C LEU A 16 18.88 -11.88 -5.54
N ASP A 17 19.73 -11.72 -4.52
CA ASP A 17 20.38 -12.83 -3.79
C ASP A 17 19.47 -13.45 -2.73
N GLU A 18 18.23 -13.75 -3.11
CA GLU A 18 17.22 -14.37 -2.24
C GLU A 18 17.13 -15.88 -2.54
N ALA A 19 16.82 -16.69 -1.52
CA ALA A 19 16.86 -18.15 -1.62
C ALA A 19 15.95 -18.68 -2.75
N GLU A 20 14.86 -17.99 -3.03
CA GLU A 20 13.89 -18.27 -4.09
C GLU A 20 14.48 -18.06 -5.50
N ASN A 21 15.52 -17.24 -5.62
CA ASN A 21 16.22 -16.93 -6.88
C ASN A 21 17.55 -17.67 -7.02
N LEU A 22 17.92 -18.53 -6.07
CA LEU A 22 19.19 -19.25 -6.03
C LEU A 22 18.97 -20.76 -6.19
N VAL A 23 19.64 -21.37 -7.16
CA VAL A 23 19.58 -22.81 -7.40
C VAL A 23 20.98 -23.42 -7.29
N ALA A 24 21.06 -24.59 -6.64
CA ALA A 24 22.30 -25.36 -6.59
C ALA A 24 22.49 -26.09 -7.93
N CYS A 25 23.63 -25.86 -8.59
CA CYS A 25 23.98 -26.50 -9.84
C CYS A 25 25.44 -26.97 -9.82
N CYS A 26 25.80 -27.91 -10.70
CA CYS A 26 27.19 -28.33 -10.81
C CYS A 26 28.03 -27.25 -11.51
N MET A 27 29.33 -27.14 -11.20
CA MET A 27 30.21 -26.15 -11.85
C MET A 27 30.18 -26.27 -13.38
N GLU A 28 30.18 -27.50 -13.91
CA GLU A 28 30.08 -27.77 -15.35
C GLU A 28 28.73 -27.32 -15.95
N CYS A 29 27.65 -27.44 -15.19
CA CYS A 29 26.29 -27.02 -15.55
C CYS A 29 26.20 -25.49 -15.57
N ASN A 30 26.83 -24.85 -14.57
CA ASN A 30 26.88 -23.40 -14.42
C ASN A 30 27.71 -22.76 -15.53
N SER A 31 28.88 -23.33 -15.83
CA SER A 31 29.72 -22.91 -16.95
C SER A 31 29.11 -23.26 -18.30
N GLY A 32 28.35 -24.35 -18.37
CA GLY A 32 27.76 -24.91 -19.60
C GLY A 32 26.61 -24.09 -20.19
N LYS A 33 26.06 -23.10 -19.46
CA LYS A 33 25.19 -22.07 -20.03
C LYS A 33 25.86 -21.29 -21.18
N SER A 34 27.19 -21.31 -21.28
CA SER A 34 27.91 -20.70 -22.41
C SER A 34 28.11 -21.61 -23.63
N SER A 35 27.72 -22.89 -23.56
CA SER A 35 28.00 -23.92 -24.60
C SER A 35 26.76 -24.52 -25.25
N ILE A 36 25.56 -24.11 -24.82
CA ILE A 36 24.34 -24.33 -25.60
C ILE A 36 24.36 -23.28 -26.70
N ASN A 37 24.26 -23.70 -27.97
CA ASN A 37 24.18 -22.76 -29.08
C ASN A 37 23.01 -21.80 -28.80
N PRO A 38 23.23 -20.47 -28.85
CA PRO A 38 22.18 -19.47 -28.59
C PRO A 38 20.96 -19.62 -29.53
N ASP A 39 21.10 -20.36 -30.62
CA ASP A 39 20.10 -20.62 -31.65
C ASP A 39 19.09 -21.74 -31.30
N GLU A 40 19.09 -22.24 -30.05
CA GLU A 40 18.08 -23.20 -29.59
C GLU A 40 16.80 -22.47 -29.13
N PRO A 41 15.59 -22.83 -29.62
CA PRO A 41 14.34 -22.10 -29.36
C PRO A 41 14.06 -21.79 -27.87
N LEU A 42 14.54 -22.66 -26.97
CA LEU A 42 14.42 -22.48 -25.53
C LEU A 42 15.22 -21.29 -24.98
N VAL A 43 16.39 -20.95 -25.53
CA VAL A 43 17.23 -19.84 -25.04
C VAL A 43 16.68 -18.51 -25.52
N SER A 44 16.20 -18.45 -26.77
CA SER A 44 15.46 -17.29 -27.28
C SER A 44 14.17 -17.06 -26.50
N ASP A 45 13.41 -18.10 -26.19
CA ASP A 45 12.15 -18.01 -25.44
C ASP A 45 12.35 -17.54 -24.00
N VAL A 46 13.44 -17.97 -23.33
CA VAL A 46 13.79 -17.49 -21.98
C VAL A 46 14.20 -16.02 -22.01
N SER A 47 14.97 -15.60 -23.02
CA SER A 47 15.38 -14.20 -23.16
C SER A 47 14.19 -13.29 -23.49
N GLU A 48 13.28 -13.73 -24.36
CA GLU A 48 12.07 -12.99 -24.71
C GLU A 48 11.09 -12.95 -23.53
N SER A 49 10.96 -14.04 -22.78
CA SER A 49 10.15 -14.10 -21.56
C SER A 49 10.69 -13.20 -20.45
N ALA A 50 12.02 -13.14 -20.28
CA ALA A 50 12.65 -12.21 -19.33
C ALA A 50 12.44 -10.74 -19.72
N LEU A 51 12.50 -10.41 -21.02
CA LEU A 51 12.19 -9.07 -21.52
C LEU A 51 10.71 -8.71 -21.31
N LYS A 52 9.79 -9.63 -21.65
CA LYS A 52 8.34 -9.46 -21.40
C LYS A 52 8.04 -9.26 -19.91
N PHE A 53 8.65 -10.08 -19.05
CA PHE A 53 8.49 -9.95 -17.60
C PHE A 53 9.05 -8.63 -17.07
N ARG A 54 10.23 -8.20 -17.54
CA ARG A 54 10.81 -6.90 -17.19
C ARG A 54 9.91 -5.74 -17.60
N ASP A 55 9.35 -5.78 -18.80
CA ASP A 55 8.50 -4.72 -19.31
C ASP A 55 7.14 -4.70 -18.56
N LEU A 56 6.58 -5.88 -18.26
CA LEU A 56 5.43 -6.01 -17.37
C LEU A 56 5.73 -5.49 -15.96
N LEU A 57 6.85 -5.86 -15.35
CA LEU A 57 7.29 -5.37 -14.03
C LEU A 57 7.45 -3.85 -14.01
N ARG A 58 8.03 -3.27 -15.06
CA ARG A 58 8.16 -1.81 -15.18
C ARG A 58 6.79 -1.16 -15.24
N MET A 59 5.87 -1.75 -16.00
CA MET A 59 4.50 -1.24 -16.11
C MET A 59 3.77 -1.39 -14.77
N THR A 60 3.78 -2.56 -14.13
CA THR A 60 3.11 -2.81 -12.84
C THR A 60 3.67 -1.94 -11.72
N ARG A 61 4.99 -1.68 -11.72
CA ARG A 61 5.65 -0.78 -10.76
C ARG A 61 5.05 0.62 -10.76
N SER A 62 4.70 1.20 -11.92
CA SER A 62 4.09 2.53 -11.94
C SER A 62 2.71 2.56 -11.30
N TRP A 63 1.94 1.46 -11.37
CA TRP A 63 0.64 1.38 -10.67
C TRP A 63 0.83 1.27 -9.17
N VAL A 64 1.82 0.51 -8.71
CA VAL A 64 2.16 0.43 -7.27
C VAL A 64 2.66 1.78 -6.76
N GLU A 65 3.51 2.47 -7.52
CA GLU A 65 3.98 3.81 -7.16
C GLU A 65 2.83 4.81 -7.08
N ALA A 66 1.90 4.80 -8.03
CA ALA A 66 0.69 5.63 -7.98
C ALA A 66 -0.22 5.29 -6.79
N ASP A 67 -0.37 4.02 -6.43
CA ASP A 67 -1.16 3.60 -5.26
C ASP A 67 -0.53 4.12 -3.95
N ILE A 68 0.80 4.06 -3.84
CA ILE A 68 1.54 4.62 -2.70
C ILE A 68 1.36 6.15 -2.63
N GLU A 69 1.45 6.85 -3.76
CA GLU A 69 1.23 8.30 -3.84
C GLU A 69 -0.20 8.65 -3.41
N ASN A 70 -1.21 7.96 -3.94
CA ASN A 70 -2.61 8.14 -3.58
C ASN A 70 -2.87 7.87 -2.09
N GLU A 71 -2.27 6.83 -1.49
CA GLU A 71 -2.36 6.59 -0.05
C GLU A 71 -1.75 7.78 0.73
N GLY A 72 -0.60 8.28 0.28
CA GLY A 72 0.10 9.41 0.88
C GLY A 72 -0.74 10.70 0.86
N ASP A 73 -1.35 10.99 -0.29
CA ASP A 73 -2.24 12.14 -0.47
C ASP A 73 -3.47 12.01 0.41
N TYR A 74 -4.08 10.83 0.47
CA TYR A 74 -5.23 10.57 1.32
C TYR A 74 -4.90 10.73 2.81
N VAL A 75 -3.77 10.21 3.28
CA VAL A 75 -3.33 10.36 4.67
C VAL A 75 -3.08 11.84 5.00
N SER A 76 -2.55 12.61 4.06
CA SER A 76 -2.31 14.05 4.21
C SER A 76 -3.62 14.83 4.28
N MET A 77 -4.58 14.53 3.39
CA MET A 77 -5.94 15.08 3.42
C MET A 77 -6.61 14.86 4.78
N VAL A 78 -6.52 13.65 5.36
CA VAL A 78 -7.07 13.36 6.70
C VAL A 78 -6.43 14.24 7.78
N LEU A 79 -5.12 14.45 7.72
CA LEU A 79 -4.41 15.31 8.65
C LEU A 79 -4.84 16.77 8.53
N ASP A 80 -4.88 17.30 7.32
CA ASP A 80 -5.26 18.69 7.05
C ASP A 80 -6.69 18.97 7.51
N MET A 81 -7.60 18.04 7.20
CA MET A 81 -8.98 18.11 7.63
C MET A 81 -9.09 18.08 9.17
N TRP A 82 -8.34 17.19 9.84
CA TRP A 82 -8.33 17.13 11.29
C TRP A 82 -7.83 18.43 11.91
N GLN A 83 -6.72 18.98 11.40
CA GLN A 83 -6.14 20.23 11.89
C GLN A 83 -7.10 21.40 11.71
N SER A 84 -7.73 21.49 10.54
CA SER A 84 -8.73 22.52 10.22
C SER A 84 -9.95 22.45 11.15
N ILE A 85 -10.58 21.29 11.28
CA ILE A 85 -11.83 21.13 12.05
C ILE A 85 -11.59 21.21 13.57
N THR A 86 -10.44 20.73 14.04
CA THR A 86 -10.13 20.66 15.46
C THR A 86 -9.21 21.78 15.95
N ALA A 87 -8.97 22.79 15.12
CA ALA A 87 -8.28 24.00 15.52
C ALA A 87 -8.90 24.61 16.79
N VAL A 88 -8.02 24.96 17.71
CA VAL A 88 -8.31 25.69 18.95
C VAL A 88 -7.89 27.15 18.79
N ASP A 89 -6.78 27.36 18.09
CA ASP A 89 -6.23 28.65 17.66
C ASP A 89 -5.43 28.44 16.37
N ASP A 90 -4.75 29.49 15.89
CA ASP A 90 -3.98 29.48 14.63
C ASP A 90 -2.81 28.49 14.63
N THR A 91 -2.41 27.96 15.78
CA THR A 91 -1.21 27.12 15.96
C THR A 91 -1.47 25.78 16.64
N HIS A 92 -2.64 25.61 17.27
CA HIS A 92 -2.99 24.40 18.03
C HIS A 92 -4.29 23.78 17.54
N CYS A 93 -4.30 22.45 17.43
CA CYS A 93 -5.49 21.64 17.20
C CYS A 93 -5.57 20.51 18.24
N PHE A 94 -6.57 19.63 18.15
CA PHE A 94 -6.65 18.49 19.05
C PHE A 94 -5.54 17.48 18.75
N VAL A 95 -5.01 16.85 19.80
CA VAL A 95 -3.93 15.87 19.66
C VAL A 95 -4.46 14.61 18.98
N LEU A 96 -3.77 14.17 17.94
CA LEU A 96 -3.99 12.88 17.30
C LEU A 96 -3.32 11.75 18.10
N PRO A 97 -3.93 10.55 18.20
CA PRO A 97 -3.28 9.39 18.80
C PRO A 97 -2.16 8.86 17.89
N ASP A 98 -1.12 8.26 18.45
CA ASP A 98 0.06 7.79 17.70
C ASP A 98 -0.26 6.87 16.51
N ASN A 99 -1.36 6.14 16.58
CA ASN A 99 -1.81 5.20 15.57
C ASN A 99 -2.73 5.79 14.49
N TRP A 100 -2.99 7.10 14.48
CA TRP A 100 -3.94 7.73 13.56
C TRP A 100 -3.63 7.46 12.09
N LYS A 101 -2.34 7.41 11.71
CA LYS A 101 -1.91 7.11 10.34
C LYS A 101 -2.37 5.72 9.90
N SER A 102 -2.29 4.73 10.78
CA SER A 102 -2.76 3.37 10.49
C SER A 102 -4.27 3.35 10.26
N THR A 103 -5.04 4.16 10.99
CA THR A 103 -6.47 4.34 10.74
C THR A 103 -6.74 4.99 9.38
N ALA A 104 -6.02 6.05 9.02
CA ALA A 104 -6.18 6.72 7.72
C ALA A 104 -5.85 5.79 6.54
N ARG A 105 -4.77 5.00 6.62
CA ARG A 105 -4.45 3.97 5.61
C ARG A 105 -5.51 2.89 5.50
N TYR A 106 -6.07 2.48 6.62
CA TYR A 106 -7.18 1.53 6.62
C TYR A 106 -8.41 2.11 5.91
N TRP A 107 -8.73 3.38 6.14
CA TRP A 107 -9.82 4.07 5.45
C TRP A 107 -9.58 4.20 3.94
N PHE A 108 -8.36 4.54 3.53
CA PHE A 108 -7.97 4.52 2.11
C PHE A 108 -8.23 3.14 1.48
N LYS A 109 -7.77 2.07 2.15
CA LYS A 109 -7.92 0.70 1.65
C LYS A 109 -9.37 0.23 1.48
N ILE A 110 -10.30 0.73 2.29
CA ILE A 110 -11.72 0.38 2.18
C ILE A 110 -12.53 1.45 1.44
N ASP A 111 -11.86 2.41 0.80
CA ASP A 111 -12.46 3.50 0.02
C ASP A 111 -13.47 4.33 0.82
N VAL A 112 -13.09 4.75 2.03
CA VAL A 112 -13.95 5.66 2.81
C VAL A 112 -14.01 7.03 2.12
N PRO A 113 -15.21 7.56 1.83
CA PRO A 113 -15.37 8.88 1.25
C PRO A 113 -14.89 10.00 2.19
N GLU A 114 -14.25 11.02 1.63
CA GLU A 114 -13.83 12.23 2.36
C GLU A 114 -14.97 12.85 3.18
N SER A 115 -16.16 12.91 2.60
CA SER A 115 -17.35 13.48 3.25
C SER A 115 -17.77 12.73 4.53
N TYR A 116 -17.46 11.43 4.65
CA TYR A 116 -17.77 10.65 5.85
C TYR A 116 -16.80 11.00 6.99
N ILE A 117 -15.54 11.27 6.62
CA ILE A 117 -14.49 11.68 7.56
C ILE A 117 -14.77 13.08 8.06
N GLU A 118 -15.09 14.01 7.15
CA GLU A 118 -15.45 15.39 7.48
C GLU A 118 -16.63 15.43 8.46
N TYR A 119 -17.71 14.72 8.11
CA TYR A 119 -18.89 14.58 8.97
C TYR A 119 -18.53 14.02 10.36
N ALA A 120 -17.72 12.97 10.41
CA ALA A 120 -17.31 12.35 11.66
C ALA A 120 -16.47 13.29 12.54
N PHE A 121 -15.55 14.05 11.95
CA PHE A 121 -14.73 15.04 12.66
C PHE A 121 -15.57 16.19 13.20
N GLN A 122 -16.50 16.73 12.41
CA GLN A 122 -17.42 17.79 12.84
C GLN A 122 -18.28 17.33 14.04
N ILE A 123 -18.93 16.17 13.95
CA ILE A 123 -19.75 15.63 15.05
C ILE A 123 -18.92 15.37 16.31
N ALA A 124 -17.71 14.85 16.16
CA ALA A 124 -16.83 14.59 17.30
C ALA A 124 -16.35 15.90 17.95
N ARG A 125 -16.05 16.92 17.14
CA ARG A 125 -15.68 18.28 17.58
C ARG A 125 -16.82 18.92 18.38
N GLU A 126 -18.03 18.94 17.83
CA GLU A 126 -19.23 19.49 18.48
C GLU A 126 -19.51 18.81 19.83
N LYS A 127 -19.33 17.48 19.92
CA LYS A 127 -19.48 16.77 21.19
C LYS A 127 -18.44 17.17 22.23
N SER A 128 -17.22 17.46 21.78
CA SER A 128 -16.14 17.96 22.63
C SER A 128 -16.43 19.38 23.12
N ASP A 129 -16.88 20.27 22.24
CA ASP A 129 -17.27 21.65 22.59
C ASP A 129 -18.40 21.69 23.62
N ASN A 130 -19.36 20.78 23.48
CA ASN A 130 -20.47 20.66 24.44
C ASN A 130 -20.07 19.94 25.74
N GLY A 131 -18.77 19.66 25.96
CA GLY A 131 -18.25 19.03 27.17
C GLY A 131 -18.61 17.54 27.32
N ARG A 132 -19.19 16.91 26.30
CA ARG A 132 -19.65 15.50 26.32
C ARG A 132 -18.56 14.51 25.94
N LEU A 133 -17.45 14.99 25.36
CA LEU A 133 -16.36 14.14 24.88
C LEU A 133 -15.01 14.79 25.20
N PRO A 134 -14.14 14.15 26.01
CA PRO A 134 -12.79 14.67 26.24
C PRO A 134 -11.99 14.75 24.94
N ARG A 135 -11.21 15.83 24.74
CA ARG A 135 -10.45 16.10 23.50
C ARG A 135 -9.60 14.91 23.03
N TYR A 136 -8.91 14.22 23.94
CA TYR A 136 -8.07 13.06 23.61
C TYR A 136 -8.85 11.82 23.10
N LYS A 137 -10.18 11.79 23.26
CA LYS A 137 -11.06 10.73 22.75
C LYS A 137 -11.72 11.09 21.41
N VAL A 138 -11.56 12.31 20.93
CA VAL A 138 -12.29 12.83 19.74
C VAL A 138 -11.98 12.00 18.50
N PHE A 139 -10.71 11.72 18.22
CA PHE A 139 -10.32 10.95 17.02
C PHE A 139 -10.90 9.53 17.04
N ARG A 140 -10.80 8.85 18.19
CA ARG A 140 -11.37 7.51 18.37
C ARG A 140 -12.90 7.50 18.20
N TYR A 141 -13.58 8.52 18.71
CA TYR A 141 -15.02 8.66 18.53
C TYR A 141 -15.38 8.86 17.06
N ALA A 142 -14.69 9.77 16.36
CA ALA A 142 -14.89 10.01 14.94
C ALA A 142 -14.66 8.73 14.12
N ALA A 143 -13.62 7.95 14.43
CA ALA A 143 -13.38 6.69 13.74
C ALA A 143 -14.52 5.67 13.89
N GLY A 144 -15.18 5.65 15.05
CA GLY A 144 -16.41 4.87 15.23
C GLY A 144 -17.57 5.39 14.38
N VAL A 145 -17.71 6.71 14.22
CA VAL A 145 -18.73 7.31 13.34
C VAL A 145 -18.48 6.93 11.88
N VAL A 146 -17.23 6.99 11.41
CA VAL A 146 -16.85 6.54 10.06
C VAL A 146 -17.24 5.09 9.84
N GLY A 147 -16.87 4.19 10.76
CA GLY A 147 -17.26 2.78 10.70
C GLY A 147 -18.78 2.59 10.59
N ASN A 148 -19.56 3.28 11.43
CA ASN A 148 -21.02 3.22 11.38
C ASN A 148 -21.62 3.75 10.06
N ARG A 149 -20.95 4.68 9.36
CA ARG A 149 -21.40 5.14 8.03
C ARG A 149 -21.09 4.11 6.95
N MET A 150 -19.93 3.47 7.02
CA MET A 150 -19.56 2.38 6.11
C MET A 150 -20.48 1.17 6.28
N ASP A 151 -20.79 0.78 7.52
CA ASP A 151 -21.72 -0.33 7.82
C ASP A 151 -23.13 -0.05 7.26
N GLU A 152 -23.60 1.19 7.40
CA GLU A 152 -24.89 1.61 6.86
C GLU A 152 -24.90 1.57 5.32
N ALA A 153 -23.84 2.04 4.67
CA ALA A 153 -23.69 1.96 3.22
C ALA A 153 -23.69 0.50 2.73
N MET A 154 -22.98 -0.39 3.44
CA MET A 154 -22.96 -1.82 3.14
C MET A 154 -24.34 -2.46 3.28
N ARG A 155 -25.08 -2.14 4.35
CA ARG A 155 -26.45 -2.63 4.56
C ARG A 155 -27.39 -2.20 3.44
N LEU A 156 -27.35 -0.92 3.06
CA LEU A 156 -28.17 -0.38 1.98
C LEU A 156 -27.84 -0.99 0.62
N ALA A 157 -26.57 -1.33 0.37
CA ALA A 157 -26.17 -2.06 -0.83
C ALA A 157 -26.77 -3.47 -0.85
N GLN A 158 -26.73 -4.19 0.28
CA GLN A 158 -27.30 -5.53 0.39
C GLN A 158 -28.83 -5.58 0.20
N GLU A 159 -29.55 -4.57 0.68
CA GLU A 159 -31.01 -4.48 0.50
C GLU A 159 -31.46 -4.20 -0.94
N ARG A 160 -30.52 -3.80 -1.81
CA ARG A 160 -30.78 -3.44 -3.22
C ARG A 160 -30.29 -4.50 -4.22
N MET A 161 -29.65 -5.56 -3.74
CA MET A 161 -29.30 -6.74 -4.54
C MET A 161 -30.45 -7.75 -4.53
#